data_AF-A0A034WGQ9-F1
#
_entry.id   AF-A0A034WGQ9-F1
#
_cell.length_a   1.000
_cell.length_b   1.000
_cell.length_c   1.000
_cell.angle_alpha   90.00
_cell.angle_beta   90.00
_cell.angle_gamma   90.00
#
_symmetry.space_group_name_H-M   'P 1'
#
loop_
_entity.id
_entity.type
_entity.pdbx_description
1 polymer ?
#
loop_
_entity_poly.entity_id
_entity_poly.type
_entity_poly.pdbx_seq_one_letter_code
_entity_poly.pdbx_strand_id
1 'polypeptide(L)'
;MATGTQKVVRLLKCFCGCSEMTEDEVRRIYRLSTQETLNDPRAAKIFRKFLEQDRCGDKGEIENYLDIYELCNNYLKESCLTYDQLTALVEMELKYYLEKKLNLYIMMLEEKQKPDIHIHEVERDLKRIQADYRSEIEASDEYKNYKQAILNKLKPWT
;
A
#
# COMPACT_ATOMS: atom_id res chain seq x y z
N MET A 1 -15.85 -44.41 -18.66
CA MET A 1 -16.05 -43.59 -17.44
C MET A 1 -14.79 -42.75 -17.24
N ALA A 2 -14.96 -41.44 -17.05
CA ALA A 2 -13.92 -40.43 -17.19
C ALA A 2 -12.79 -40.59 -16.16
N THR A 3 -11.54 -40.65 -16.65
CA THR A 3 -10.34 -40.44 -15.86
C THR A 3 -10.22 -38.94 -15.56
N GLY A 4 -10.64 -38.53 -14.37
CA GLY A 4 -10.40 -37.17 -13.89
C GLY A 4 -8.89 -36.98 -13.71
N THR A 5 -8.26 -36.25 -14.63
CA THR A 5 -6.88 -35.80 -14.47
C THR A 5 -6.84 -34.82 -13.29
N GLN A 6 -6.34 -35.31 -12.16
CA GLN A 6 -6.03 -34.47 -11.01
C GLN A 6 -4.94 -33.47 -11.45
N LYS A 7 -5.35 -32.23 -11.73
CA LYS A 7 -4.42 -31.13 -12.03
C LYS A 7 -3.56 -30.93 -10.78
N VAL A 8 -2.30 -31.33 -10.86
CA VAL A 8 -1.32 -31.07 -9.80
C VAL A 8 -1.13 -29.56 -9.72
N VAL A 9 -1.73 -28.93 -8.71
CA VAL A 9 -1.58 -27.50 -8.47
C VAL A 9 -0.20 -27.27 -7.87
N ARG A 10 0.68 -26.58 -8.61
CA ARG A 10 1.98 -26.15 -8.09
C ARG A 10 1.74 -25.08 -7.03
N LEU A 11 2.06 -25.41 -5.78
CA LEU A 11 1.98 -24.51 -4.64
C LEU A 11 3.32 -23.78 -4.49
N LEU A 12 3.30 -22.46 -4.61
CA LEU A 12 4.45 -21.57 -4.53
C LEU A 12 4.47 -20.92 -3.14
N LYS A 13 5.60 -21.00 -2.43
CA LYS A 13 5.73 -20.32 -1.14
C LYS A 13 5.61 -18.80 -1.31
N CYS A 14 4.75 -18.17 -0.52
CA CYS A 14 4.65 -16.73 -0.40
C CYS A 14 5.98 -16.12 0.08
N PHE A 15 6.23 -14.84 -0.22
CA PHE A 15 7.40 -14.12 0.29
C PHE A 15 7.47 -14.15 1.82
N CYS A 16 6.34 -14.05 2.53
CA CYS A 16 6.31 -14.18 4.01
C CYS A 16 6.71 -15.59 4.53
N GLY A 17 6.90 -16.60 3.67
CA GLY A 17 7.12 -18.00 4.04
C GLY A 17 5.92 -18.68 4.73
N CYS A 18 4.87 -17.91 5.01
CA CYS A 18 3.78 -18.25 5.92
C CYS A 18 2.54 -18.84 5.24
N SER A 19 2.50 -18.83 3.90
CA SER A 19 1.38 -19.35 3.12
C SER A 19 1.86 -19.87 1.77
N GLU A 20 1.11 -20.82 1.23
CA GLU A 20 1.25 -21.28 -0.14
C GLU A 20 0.31 -20.46 -1.03
N MET A 21 0.75 -20.23 -2.27
CA MET A 21 -0.02 -19.57 -3.31
C MET A 21 -0.11 -20.48 -4.51
N THR A 22 -1.27 -20.55 -5.13
CA THR A 22 -1.42 -21.23 -6.42
C THR A 22 -0.79 -20.40 -7.54
N GLU A 23 -0.46 -21.04 -8.65
CA GLU A 23 0.06 -20.34 -9.83
C GLU A 23 -0.91 -19.25 -10.34
N ASP A 24 -2.22 -19.53 -10.30
CA ASP A 24 -3.25 -18.56 -10.71
C ASP A 24 -3.28 -17.33 -9.80
N GLU A 25 -3.08 -17.52 -8.50
CA GLU A 25 -2.96 -16.41 -7.54
C GLU A 25 -1.71 -15.57 -7.82
N VAL A 26 -0.57 -16.21 -8.11
CA VAL A 26 0.66 -15.50 -8.46
C VAL A 26 0.48 -14.72 -9.77
N ARG A 27 -0.16 -15.32 -10.78
CA ARG A 27 -0.50 -14.64 -12.04
C ARG A 27 -1.45 -13.47 -11.84
N ARG A 28 -2.47 -13.61 -10.98
CA ARG A 28 -3.40 -12.53 -10.62
C ARG A 28 -2.63 -11.36 -10.01
N ILE A 29 -1.82 -11.60 -8.98
CA ILE A 29 -1.07 -10.54 -8.30
C ILE A 29 -0.05 -9.88 -9.23
N TYR A 30 0.62 -10.66 -10.08
CA TYR A 30 1.53 -10.12 -11.09
C TYR A 30 0.84 -9.15 -12.07
N ARG A 31 -0.46 -9.32 -12.34
CA ARG A 31 -1.20 -8.48 -13.29
C ARG A 31 -1.76 -7.19 -12.68
N LEU A 32 -1.81 -7.08 -11.36
CA LEU A 32 -2.30 -5.88 -10.70
C LEU A 32 -1.42 -4.68 -11.04
N SER A 33 -2.06 -3.55 -11.38
CA SER A 33 -1.42 -2.24 -11.36
C SER A 33 -0.94 -1.89 -9.95
N THR A 34 -0.12 -0.84 -9.82
CA THR A 34 0.31 -0.36 -8.50
C THR A 34 -0.89 0.00 -7.63
N GLN A 35 -1.86 0.74 -8.18
CA GLN A 35 -3.08 1.07 -7.45
C GLN A 35 -3.86 -0.17 -6.99
N GLU A 36 -4.04 -1.17 -7.85
CA GLU A 36 -4.74 -2.39 -7.48
C GLU A 36 -3.94 -3.22 -6.47
N THR A 37 -2.61 -3.22 -6.56
CA THR A 37 -1.73 -3.90 -5.60
C THR A 37 -1.86 -3.28 -4.21
N LEU A 38 -1.85 -1.95 -4.11
CA LEU A 38 -1.96 -1.23 -2.85
C LEU A 38 -3.37 -1.31 -2.23
N ASN A 39 -4.41 -1.47 -3.06
CA ASN A 39 -5.79 -1.61 -2.60
C ASN A 39 -6.23 -3.05 -2.30
N ASP A 40 -5.51 -4.06 -2.82
CA ASP A 40 -5.76 -5.46 -2.51
C ASP A 40 -5.01 -5.83 -1.20
N PRO A 41 -5.71 -6.16 -0.10
CA PRO A 41 -5.06 -6.42 1.19
C PRO A 41 -4.04 -7.57 1.15
N ARG A 42 -4.26 -8.56 0.28
CA ARG A 42 -3.33 -9.70 0.14
C ARG A 42 -2.11 -9.28 -0.66
N ALA A 43 -2.28 -8.57 -1.76
CA ALA A 43 -1.16 -8.10 -2.59
C ALA A 43 -0.30 -7.07 -1.84
N ALA A 44 -0.91 -6.09 -1.16
CA ALA A 44 -0.24 -5.11 -0.32
C ALA A 44 0.56 -5.78 0.80
N LYS A 45 -0.01 -6.79 1.48
CA LYS A 45 0.70 -7.58 2.50
C LYS A 45 1.92 -8.30 1.94
N ILE A 46 1.81 -8.87 0.74
CA ILE A 46 2.95 -9.54 0.09
C ILE A 46 4.03 -8.53 -0.29
N PHE A 47 3.64 -7.38 -0.83
CA PHE A 47 4.58 -6.31 -1.16
C PHE A 47 5.31 -5.79 0.09
N ARG A 48 4.60 -5.50 1.19
CA ARG A 48 5.21 -5.15 2.47
C ARG A 48 6.22 -6.19 2.94
N LYS A 49 5.86 -7.48 2.88
CA LYS A 49 6.76 -8.57 3.27
C LYS A 49 7.98 -8.70 2.37
N PHE A 50 7.85 -8.34 1.09
CA PHE A 50 8.99 -8.26 0.18
C PHE A 50 9.95 -7.14 0.60
N LEU A 51 9.44 -5.94 0.92
CA LEU A 51 10.27 -4.83 1.39
C LEU A 51 10.99 -5.17 2.71
N GLU A 52 10.29 -5.84 3.64
CA GLU A 52 10.87 -6.29 4.91
C GLU A 52 12.00 -7.33 4.74
N GLN A 53 12.06 -8.07 3.63
CA GLN A 53 13.08 -9.09 3.40
C GLN A 53 14.42 -8.49 2.96
N ASP A 54 14.37 -7.40 2.21
CA ASP A 54 15.56 -6.75 1.66
C ASP A 54 16.20 -5.77 2.66
N ARG A 55 15.53 -5.42 3.76
CA ARG A 55 16.08 -4.48 4.74
C ARG A 55 17.05 -5.11 5.73
N CYS A 56 18.15 -4.41 6.00
CA CYS A 56 19.06 -4.67 7.10
C CYS A 56 19.10 -3.42 8.01
N GLY A 57 18.13 -3.32 8.93
CA GLY A 57 18.01 -2.18 9.84
C GLY A 57 16.66 -1.47 9.72
N ASP A 58 16.72 -0.14 9.64
CA ASP A 58 15.56 0.73 9.69
C ASP A 58 14.63 0.58 8.47
N LYS A 59 13.42 1.10 8.65
CA LYS A 59 12.37 1.08 7.65
C LYS A 59 12.75 1.92 6.43
N GLY A 60 12.62 1.34 5.23
CA GLY A 60 12.93 2.02 3.98
C GLY A 60 11.90 3.08 3.57
N GLU A 61 12.32 3.99 2.70
CA GLU A 61 11.47 5.09 2.19
C GLU A 61 10.18 4.57 1.53
N ILE A 62 10.27 3.52 0.71
CA ILE A 62 9.10 2.92 0.04
C ILE A 62 8.14 2.28 1.03
N GLU A 63 8.64 1.73 2.14
CA GLU A 63 7.77 1.23 3.20
C GLU A 63 7.05 2.39 3.91
N ASN A 64 7.68 3.57 4.06
CA ASN A 64 7.03 4.76 4.60
C ASN A 64 5.94 5.26 3.65
N TYR A 65 6.21 5.28 2.35
CA TYR A 65 5.23 5.65 1.33
C TYR A 65 4.01 4.72 1.33
N LEU A 66 4.24 3.42 1.53
CA LEU A 66 3.18 2.43 1.68
C LEU A 66 2.31 2.72 2.90
N ASP A 67 2.91 3.04 4.04
CA ASP A 67 2.17 3.38 5.25
C ASP A 67 1.35 4.67 5.10
N ILE A 68 1.91 5.70 4.46
CA ILE A 68 1.17 6.95 4.16
C ILE A 68 -0.05 6.63 3.28
N TYR A 69 0.14 5.80 2.24
CA TYR A 69 -0.93 5.40 1.33
C TYR A 69 -2.05 4.65 2.07
N GLU A 70 -1.68 3.69 2.93
CA GLU A 70 -2.63 2.90 3.72
C GLU A 70 -3.35 3.75 4.78
N LEU A 71 -2.66 4.67 5.44
CA LEU A 71 -3.25 5.57 6.42
C LEU A 71 -4.30 6.48 5.76
N CYS A 72 -3.97 7.06 4.60
CA CYS A 72 -4.94 7.82 3.81
C CYS A 72 -6.13 6.94 3.39
N ASN A 73 -5.91 5.69 3.02
CA ASN A 73 -6.99 4.77 2.64
C ASN A 73 -7.91 4.44 3.82
N ASN A 74 -7.36 4.38 5.03
CA ASN A 74 -8.15 4.18 6.25
C ASN A 74 -8.96 5.43 6.58
N TYR A 75 -8.35 6.61 6.51
CA TYR A 75 -9.03 7.89 6.75
C TYR A 75 -10.17 8.14 5.76
N LEU A 76 -10.02 7.75 4.50
CA LEU A 76 -11.07 7.83 3.47
C LEU A 76 -12.33 7.00 3.79
N LYS A 77 -12.28 6.09 4.76
CA LYS A 77 -13.44 5.29 5.21
C LYS A 77 -14.15 5.90 6.42
N GLU A 78 -13.53 6.87 7.08
CA GLU A 78 -14.09 7.56 8.23
C GLU A 78 -15.14 8.60 7.82
N SER A 79 -16.04 8.96 8.74
CA SER A 79 -16.99 10.05 8.51
C SER A 79 -16.35 11.44 8.68
N CYS A 80 -15.37 11.52 9.58
CA CYS A 80 -14.69 12.73 9.99
C CYS A 80 -13.29 12.39 10.52
N LEU A 81 -12.37 13.34 10.43
CA LEU A 81 -11.01 13.23 10.95
C LEU A 81 -10.78 14.18 12.12
N THR A 82 -10.10 13.67 13.14
CA THR A 82 -9.70 14.42 14.33
C THR A 82 -8.37 15.14 14.13
N TYR A 83 -8.05 16.00 15.10
CA TYR A 83 -6.73 16.63 15.20
C TYR A 83 -5.61 15.59 15.19
N ASP A 84 -5.69 14.61 16.09
CA ASP A 84 -4.66 13.57 16.23
C ASP A 84 -4.46 12.78 14.93
N GLN A 85 -5.53 12.50 14.19
CA GLN A 85 -5.44 11.80 12.92
C GLN A 85 -4.70 12.62 11.84
N LEU A 86 -5.02 13.90 11.72
CA LEU A 86 -4.36 14.79 10.75
C LEU A 86 -2.90 15.05 11.14
N THR A 87 -2.63 15.29 12.42
CA THR A 87 -1.28 15.48 12.95
C THR A 87 -0.43 14.24 12.74
N ALA A 88 -0.95 13.04 13.03
CA ALA A 88 -0.24 11.79 12.79
C ALA A 88 0.15 11.61 11.32
N LEU A 89 -0.68 12.08 10.37
CA LEU A 89 -0.36 12.03 8.93
C LEU A 89 0.71 13.06 8.55
N VAL A 90 0.71 14.25 9.15
CA VAL A 90 1.75 15.27 8.96
C VAL A 90 3.11 14.81 9.53
N GLU A 91 3.11 14.15 10.68
CA GLU A 91 4.30 13.59 11.33
C GLU A 91 4.98 12.48 10.52
N MET A 92 4.35 11.96 9.46
CA MET A 92 4.95 11.00 8.53
C MET A 92 5.89 11.66 7.50
N GLU A 93 6.30 12.92 7.71
CA GLU A 93 7.22 13.67 6.86
C GLU A 93 6.72 13.79 5.41
N LEU A 94 5.48 14.27 5.26
CA LEU A 94 4.89 14.45 3.94
C LEU A 94 5.70 15.44 3.08
N LYS A 95 5.58 15.34 1.76
CA LYS A 95 6.07 16.41 0.86
C LYS A 95 5.44 17.74 1.28
N TYR A 96 6.27 18.78 1.42
CA TYR A 96 5.87 20.09 1.96
C TYR A 96 4.55 20.66 1.41
N TYR A 97 4.30 20.54 0.10
CA TYR A 97 3.07 21.07 -0.49
C TYR A 97 1.80 20.28 -0.11
N LEU A 98 1.93 18.99 0.20
CA LEU A 98 0.85 18.15 0.73
C LEU A 98 0.61 18.46 2.20
N GLU A 99 1.69 18.53 2.98
CA GLU A 99 1.67 18.88 4.39
C GLU A 99 1.00 20.25 4.62
N LYS A 100 1.38 21.26 3.84
CA LYS A 100 0.83 22.61 3.91
C LYS A 100 -0.70 22.64 3.79
N LYS A 101 -1.30 21.71 3.03
CA LYS A 101 -2.76 21.61 2.93
C LYS A 101 -3.37 21.00 4.18
N LEU A 102 -2.76 19.97 4.74
CA LEU A 102 -3.21 19.37 6.01
C LEU A 102 -3.11 20.35 7.18
N ASN A 103 -2.04 21.13 7.25
CA ASN A 103 -1.86 22.14 8.29
C ASN A 103 -2.98 23.20 8.32
N LEU A 104 -3.64 23.49 7.18
CA LEU A 104 -4.80 24.39 7.19
C LEU A 104 -5.99 23.80 7.95
N TYR A 105 -6.24 22.49 7.80
CA TYR A 105 -7.31 21.80 8.52
C TYR A 105 -6.96 21.67 10.01
N ILE A 106 -5.70 21.38 10.34
CA ILE A 106 -5.20 21.33 11.71
C ILE A 106 -5.41 22.67 12.41
N MET A 107 -5.05 23.78 11.77
CA MET A 107 -5.29 25.13 12.32
C MET A 107 -6.77 25.40 12.63
N MET A 108 -7.70 24.98 11.76
CA MET A 108 -9.14 25.14 12.00
C MET A 108 -9.62 24.38 13.25
N LEU A 109 -9.03 23.21 13.52
CA LEU A 109 -9.32 22.40 14.70
C LEU A 109 -8.73 23.03 15.98
N GLU A 110 -7.47 23.50 15.92
CA GLU A 110 -6.80 24.15 17.06
C GLU A 110 -7.51 25.43 17.50
N GLU A 111 -7.94 26.23 16.54
CA GLU A 111 -8.72 27.46 16.77
C GLU A 111 -10.17 27.16 17.20
N LYS A 112 -10.55 25.88 17.35
CA LYS A 112 -11.89 25.42 17.72
C LYS A 112 -12.99 25.95 16.79
N GLN A 113 -12.65 26.23 15.53
CA GLN A 113 -13.64 26.60 14.51
C GLN A 113 -14.54 25.42 14.18
N LYS A 114 -13.99 24.20 14.27
CA LYS A 114 -14.71 22.93 14.10
C LYS A 114 -14.19 21.88 15.11
N PRO A 115 -15.04 20.94 15.57
CA PRO A 115 -14.60 19.84 16.43
C PRO A 115 -13.87 18.73 15.66
N ASP A 116 -14.20 18.55 14.38
CA ASP A 116 -13.61 17.58 13.46
C ASP A 116 -13.70 18.10 12.01
N ILE A 117 -13.06 17.39 11.08
CA ILE A 117 -13.11 17.69 9.64
C ILE A 117 -13.85 16.57 8.94
N HIS A 118 -15.01 16.87 8.34
CA HIS A 118 -15.74 15.86 7.59
C HIS A 118 -14.94 15.37 6.39
N ILE A 119 -15.04 14.06 6.10
CA ILE A 119 -14.19 13.44 5.08
C ILE A 119 -14.32 14.11 3.71
N HIS A 120 -15.52 14.54 3.31
CA HIS A 120 -15.76 15.20 2.03
C HIS A 120 -15.01 16.53 1.86
N GLU A 121 -14.61 17.17 2.95
CA GLU A 121 -13.83 18.42 2.93
C GLU A 121 -12.35 18.16 2.58
N VAL A 122 -11.81 17.03 3.04
CA VAL A 122 -10.38 16.68 2.93
C VAL A 122 -10.11 15.54 1.95
N GLU A 123 -11.15 14.87 1.45
CA GLU A 123 -11.08 13.69 0.57
C GLU A 123 -10.19 13.93 -0.65
N ARG A 124 -10.29 15.12 -1.26
CA ARG A 124 -9.47 15.48 -2.43
C ARG A 124 -7.99 15.52 -2.08
N ASP A 125 -7.64 16.08 -0.93
CA ASP A 125 -6.25 16.20 -0.49
C ASP A 125 -5.69 14.82 -0.11
N LEU A 126 -6.46 13.97 0.58
CA LEU A 126 -6.06 12.59 0.86
C LEU A 126 -5.83 11.78 -0.42
N LYS A 127 -6.73 11.89 -1.41
CA LYS A 127 -6.58 11.23 -2.71
C LYS A 127 -5.36 11.74 -3.48
N ARG A 128 -5.02 13.03 -3.32
CA ARG A 128 -3.81 13.61 -3.90
C ARG A 128 -2.55 13.04 -3.25
N ILE A 129 -2.52 12.97 -1.92
CA ILE A 129 -1.44 12.32 -1.16
C ILE A 129 -1.25 10.89 -1.67
N GLN A 130 -2.32 10.10 -1.73
CA GLN A 130 -2.28 8.74 -2.27
C GLN A 130 -1.74 8.68 -3.70
N ALA A 131 -2.17 9.60 -4.58
CA ALA A 131 -1.72 9.62 -5.96
C ALA A 131 -0.21 9.89 -6.08
N ASP A 132 0.32 10.81 -5.28
CA ASP A 132 1.73 11.18 -5.31
C ASP A 132 2.60 10.02 -4.79
N TYR A 133 2.28 9.48 -3.60
CA TYR A 133 3.06 8.36 -3.04
C TYR A 133 2.90 7.06 -3.82
N ARG A 134 1.73 6.79 -4.42
CA ARG A 134 1.59 5.68 -5.38
C ARG A 134 2.54 5.84 -6.56
N SER A 135 2.67 7.05 -7.10
CA SER A 135 3.54 7.31 -8.25
C SER A 135 5.01 7.11 -7.90
N GLU A 136 5.42 7.52 -6.70
CA GLU A 136 6.78 7.25 -6.19
C GLU A 136 7.03 5.75 -6.01
N ILE A 137 6.09 5.02 -5.40
CA ILE A 137 6.16 3.55 -5.27
C ILE A 137 6.26 2.90 -6.66
N GLU A 138 5.44 3.31 -7.62
CA GLU A 138 5.44 2.75 -8.97
C GLU A 138 6.76 2.97 -9.72
N ALA A 139 7.39 4.13 -9.52
CA ALA A 139 8.67 4.48 -10.14
C ALA A 139 9.87 3.79 -9.48
N SER A 140 9.71 3.31 -8.23
CA SER A 140 10.76 2.75 -7.40
C SER A 140 11.33 1.43 -7.94
N ASP A 141 12.60 1.17 -7.64
CA ASP A 141 13.24 -0.09 -8.02
C ASP A 141 12.76 -1.25 -7.15
N GLU A 142 12.40 -1.00 -5.90
CA GLU A 142 11.79 -1.97 -4.98
C GLU A 142 10.48 -2.51 -5.56
N TYR A 143 9.63 -1.65 -6.12
CA TYR A 143 8.40 -2.12 -6.75
C TYR A 143 8.66 -2.90 -8.04
N LYS A 144 9.61 -2.47 -8.88
CA LYS A 144 10.03 -3.24 -10.07
C LYS A 144 10.59 -4.60 -9.68
N ASN A 145 11.44 -4.65 -8.65
CA ASN A 145 12.04 -5.86 -8.12
C ASN A 145 10.97 -6.78 -7.53
N TYR A 146 9.98 -6.24 -6.83
CA TYR A 146 8.81 -6.97 -6.36
C TYR A 146 8.07 -7.66 -7.53
N LYS A 147 7.75 -6.92 -8.60
CA LYS A 147 7.08 -7.48 -9.78
C LYS A 147 7.93 -8.56 -10.44
N GLN A 148 9.24 -8.35 -10.53
CA GLN A 148 10.16 -9.32 -11.09
C GLN A 148 10.28 -10.58 -10.22
N ALA A 149 10.28 -10.42 -8.90
CA ALA A 149 10.34 -11.53 -7.96
C ALA A 149 9.06 -12.38 -8.01
N ILE A 150 7.89 -11.74 -8.11
CA ILE A 150 6.61 -12.43 -8.34
C ILE A 150 6.68 -13.23 -9.66
N LEU A 151 7.16 -12.62 -10.74
CA LEU A 151 7.29 -13.28 -12.04
C LEU A 151 8.27 -14.47 -11.98
N ASN A 152 9.37 -14.34 -11.25
CA ASN A 152 10.35 -15.41 -11.11
C ASN A 152 9.78 -16.64 -10.38
N LYS A 153 8.78 -16.49 -9.50
CA LYS A 153 8.08 -17.63 -8.89
C LYS A 153 7.28 -18.45 -9.92
N LEU A 154 6.86 -17.85 -11.04
CA LEU A 154 6.15 -18.55 -12.12
C LEU A 154 7.08 -19.36 -13.01
N LYS A 155 8.39 -19.09 -13.01
CA LYS A 155 9.34 -19.86 -13.82
C LYS A 155 9.46 -21.30 -13.26
N PRO A 156 9.50 -22.34 -14.11
CA PRO A 156 9.91 -23.67 -13.68
C PRO A 156 11.32 -23.58 -13.10
N TRP A 157 11.60 -24.29 -11.99
CA TRP A 157 12.98 -24.54 -11.59
C TRP A 157 13.61 -25.40 -12.70
N THR A 158 14.50 -24.83 -13.50
CA THR A 158 15.38 -25.57 -14.40
C THR A 158 16.50 -26.22 -13.60
#